data_AF-A0A6N9V7C8-F1
#
_entry.id   AF-A0A6N9V7C8-F1
#
_cell.length_a   1.000
_cell.length_b   1.000
_cell.length_c   1.000
_cell.angle_alpha   90.00
_cell.angle_beta   90.00
_cell.angle_gamma   90.00
#
_symmetry.space_group_name_H-M   'P 1'
#
loop_
_entity.id
_entity.type
_entity.pdbx_description
1 polymer ?
#
loop_
_entity_poly.entity_id
_entity_poly.type
_entity_poly.pdbx_seq_one_letter_code
_entity_poly.pdbx_strand_id
1 'polypeptide(L)' 'GALALTGQPAKQAPFLPLPGEVTHVPYGDAEALRAAVTEETAAVFLEPIQGENGVVVPPAGYLRAAR' A
#
# COMPACT_ATOMS: atom_id res chain seq x y z
N GLY A 1 7.31 -10.97 1.11
CA GLY A 1 8.21 -10.79 -0.07
C GLY A 1 7.64 -9.74 -1.00
N ALA A 2 8.41 -9.20 -1.97
CA ALA A 2 7.97 -8.05 -2.80
C ALA A 2 6.63 -8.26 -3.53
N LEU A 3 6.34 -9.50 -3.97
CA LEU A 3 5.06 -9.85 -4.60
C LEU A 3 3.86 -9.78 -3.63
N ALA A 4 4.07 -9.97 -2.32
CA ALA A 4 3.01 -9.76 -1.32
C ALA A 4 2.67 -8.28 -1.17
N LEU A 5 3.65 -7.39 -1.36
CA LEU A 5 3.49 -5.94 -1.21
C LEU A 5 2.80 -5.28 -2.42
N THR A 6 2.89 -5.86 -3.62
CA THR A 6 2.24 -5.25 -4.80
C THR A 6 0.72 -5.22 -4.60
N GLY A 7 0.07 -4.08 -4.85
CA GLY A 7 -1.39 -3.93 -4.77
C GLY A 7 -2.13 -4.41 -6.02
N GLN A 8 -1.58 -5.37 -6.77
CA GLN A 8 -2.11 -5.85 -8.05
C GLN A 8 -2.58 -7.30 -7.95
N PRO A 9 -3.88 -7.55 -7.70
CA PRO A 9 -4.41 -8.91 -7.47
C PRO A 9 -4.13 -9.88 -8.63
N ALA A 10 -4.15 -9.40 -9.87
CA ALA A 10 -3.87 -10.22 -11.05
C ALA A 10 -2.42 -10.77 -11.06
N LYS A 11 -1.45 -10.00 -10.51
CA LYS A 11 -0.06 -10.46 -10.38
C LYS A 11 0.11 -11.43 -9.22
N GLN A 12 -0.71 -11.32 -8.18
CA GLN A 12 -0.64 -12.15 -6.97
C GLN A 12 -1.32 -13.51 -7.16
N ALA A 13 -2.48 -13.54 -7.84
CA ALA A 13 -3.37 -14.70 -7.91
C ALA A 13 -2.69 -16.04 -8.27
N PRO A 14 -1.72 -16.09 -9.21
CA PRO A 14 -1.05 -17.35 -9.56
C PRO A 14 -0.11 -17.90 -8.47
N PHE A 15 0.19 -17.12 -7.43
CA PHE A 15 1.23 -17.41 -6.44
C PHE A 15 0.69 -17.45 -5.00
N LEU A 16 -0.63 -17.48 -4.83
CA LEU A 16 -1.24 -17.57 -3.51
C LEU A 16 -1.03 -18.99 -2.90
N PRO A 17 -0.85 -19.09 -1.57
CA PRO A 17 -0.76 -18.00 -0.60
C PRO A 17 0.60 -17.29 -0.61
N LEU A 18 0.60 -15.98 -0.44
CA LEU A 18 1.82 -15.19 -0.36
C LEU A 18 2.33 -15.09 1.09
N PRO A 19 3.66 -14.96 1.30
CA PRO A 19 4.24 -14.92 2.63
C PRO A 19 4.05 -13.57 3.33
N GLY A 20 3.77 -13.65 4.63
CA GLY A 20 3.63 -12.50 5.53
C GLY A 20 2.20 -11.97 5.58
N GLU A 21 1.92 -11.16 6.60
CA GLU A 21 0.66 -10.43 6.76
C GLU A 21 0.81 -9.05 6.12
N VAL A 22 0.04 -8.78 5.06
CA VAL A 22 0.04 -7.50 4.34
C VAL A 22 -1.39 -6.98 4.27
N THR A 23 -1.59 -5.77 4.78
CA THR A 23 -2.85 -5.04 4.64
C THR A 23 -2.71 -4.01 3.53
N HIS A 24 -3.51 -4.13 2.48
CA HIS A 24 -3.57 -3.14 1.41
C HIS A 24 -4.58 -2.04 1.76
N VAL A 25 -4.14 -0.78 1.64
CA VAL A 25 -4.93 0.43 1.91
C VAL A 25 -5.20 1.16 0.58
N PRO A 26 -6.40 1.76 0.38
CA PRO A 26 -6.65 2.62 -0.79
C PRO A 26 -5.63 3.76 -0.90
N TYR A 27 -5.00 3.89 -2.06
CA TYR A 27 -3.98 4.92 -2.28
C TYR A 27 -4.59 6.33 -2.22
N GLY A 28 -3.95 7.23 -1.48
CA GLY A 28 -4.39 8.61 -1.32
C GLY A 28 -5.41 8.84 -0.19
N ASP A 29 -5.86 7.79 0.50
CA ASP A 29 -6.78 7.89 1.63
C ASP A 29 -6.00 7.94 2.96
N ALA A 30 -5.82 9.14 3.50
CA ALA A 30 -5.08 9.35 4.73
C ALA A 30 -5.81 8.80 5.97
N GLU A 31 -7.15 8.74 5.97
CA GLU A 31 -7.91 8.21 7.10
C GLU A 31 -7.86 6.69 7.10
N ALA A 32 -8.00 6.06 5.93
CA ALA A 32 -7.83 4.61 5.81
C ALA A 32 -6.41 4.19 6.20
N LEU A 33 -5.38 4.95 5.82
CA LEU A 33 -4.01 4.68 6.25
C LEU A 33 -3.86 4.79 7.77
N ARG A 34 -4.40 5.86 8.37
CA ARG A 34 -4.35 6.07 9.83
C ARG A 34 -5.04 4.94 10.59
N ALA A 35 -6.17 4.45 10.09
CA ALA A 35 -6.92 3.36 10.70
C ALA A 35 -6.19 2.01 10.59
N ALA A 36 -5.40 1.80 9.54
CA ALA A 36 -4.65 0.56 9.32
C ALA A 36 -3.35 0.48 10.12
N VAL A 37 -2.75 1.63 10.48
CA VAL A 37 -1.52 1.66 11.29
C VAL A 37 -1.87 1.52 12.77
N THR A 38 -1.54 0.36 13.33
CA THR A 38 -1.76 0.01 14.75
C THR A 38 -0.43 -0.32 15.44
N GLU A 39 -0.49 -0.72 16.71
CA GLU A 39 0.69 -1.22 17.46
C GLU A 39 1.30 -2.50 16.85
N GLU A 40 0.56 -3.21 15.99
CA GLU A 40 1.03 -4.42 15.29
C GLU A 40 1.68 -4.09 13.93
N THR A 41 1.61 -2.83 13.48
CA THR A 41 2.15 -2.42 12.18
C THR A 41 3.65 -2.14 12.26
N ALA A 42 4.46 -3.02 11.66
CA ALA A 42 5.91 -2.86 11.66
C ALA A 42 6.40 -1.77 10.69
N ALA A 43 5.76 -1.61 9.53
CA ALA A 43 6.18 -0.66 8.50
C ALA A 43 5.06 -0.34 7.50
N VAL A 44 5.17 0.84 6.86
CA VAL A 44 4.35 1.25 5.72
C VAL A 44 5.21 1.29 4.47
N PHE A 45 4.74 0.68 3.38
CA PHE A 45 5.36 0.73 2.07
C PHE A 45 4.45 1.51 1.11
N LEU A 46 4.98 2.57 0.50
CA LEU A 46 4.23 3.40 -0.46
C LEU A 46 5.15 4.00 -1.51
N GLU A 47 4.63 4.18 -2.73
CA GLU A 47 5.27 4.96 -3.78
C GLU A 47 4.83 6.43 -3.68
N PRO A 48 5.73 7.42 -3.79
CA PRO A 48 5.36 8.84 -3.80
C PRO A 48 4.38 9.20 -4.93
N ILE A 49 4.48 8.51 -6.06
CA ILE A 49 3.59 8.54 -7.23
C ILE A 49 3.51 7.09 -7.72
N GLN A 50 2.32 6.52 -7.90
CA GLN A 50 2.21 5.13 -8.37
C GLN A 50 2.56 5.05 -9.85
N GLY A 51 3.65 4.37 -10.20
CA GLY A 51 4.09 4.26 -11.59
C GLY A 51 3.20 3.33 -12.40
N GLU A 52 3.16 2.05 -12.00
CA GLU A 52 2.47 0.99 -12.76
C GLU A 52 0.95 1.15 -12.82
N ASN A 53 0.36 1.94 -11.92
CA ASN A 53 -1.07 2.25 -11.91
C ASN A 53 -1.44 3.43 -12.85
N GLY A 54 -0.52 3.87 -13.70
CA GLY A 54 -0.77 4.95 -14.67
C GLY A 54 -0.36 6.33 -14.19
N VAL A 55 0.76 6.45 -13.46
CA VAL A 55 1.33 7.72 -12.97
C VAL A 55 0.32 8.48 -12.09
N VAL A 56 -0.07 7.87 -10.98
CA VAL A 56 -1.06 8.43 -10.06
C VAL A 56 -0.38 9.32 -9.02
N VAL A 57 -0.62 10.64 -9.11
CA VAL A 57 -0.17 11.62 -8.12
C VAL A 57 -1.16 11.61 -6.95
N PRO A 58 -0.70 11.49 -5.69
CA PRO A 58 -1.60 11.46 -4.55
C PRO A 58 -2.20 12.85 -4.28
N PRO A 59 -3.30 12.93 -3.51
CA PRO A 59 -3.85 14.19 -3.04
C PRO A 59 -2.81 15.02 -2.29
N ALA A 60 -2.93 16.35 -2.39
CA ALA A 60 -2.04 17.27 -1.69
C ALA A 60 -2.03 16.97 -0.18
N GLY A 61 -0.83 16.87 0.40
CA GLY A 61 -0.65 16.59 1.83
C GLY A 61 -0.66 15.10 2.21
N TYR A 62 -1.05 14.18 1.32
CA TYR A 62 -1.10 12.74 1.63
C TYR A 62 0.25 12.17 2.09
N LEU A 63 1.34 12.44 1.36
CA LEU A 63 2.68 11.96 1.73
C LEU A 63 3.17 12.54 3.07
N ARG A 64 2.71 13.74 3.43
CA ARG A 64 3.00 14.34 4.74
C ARG A 64 2.19 13.66 5.84
N ALA A 65 0.94 13.28 5.56
CA ALA A 65 0.10 12.55 6.49
C ALA A 65 0.55 11.09 6.70
N ALA A 66 1.24 10.50 5.70
CA ALA A 66 1.77 9.14 5.75
C ALA A 66 3.13 9.01 6.46
N ARG A 67 3.74 10.14 6.87
CA ARG A 67 5.04 10.20 7.56
C ARG A 67 4.84 10.42 9.05
#